data_AF-A0ABC8R4M7-F1
#
_entry.id   AF-A0ABC8R4M7-F1
#
_cell.length_a   1.000
_cell.length_b   1.000
_cell.length_c   1.000
_cell.angle_alpha   90.00
_cell.angle_beta   90.00
_cell.angle_gamma   90.00
#
_symmetry.space_group_name_H-M   'P 1'
#
loop_
_entity.id
_entity.type
_entity.pdbx_description
1 polymer ?
#
loop_
_entity_poly.entity_id
_entity_poly.type
_entity_poly.pdbx_seq_one_letter_code
_entity_poly.pdbx_strand_id
1 'polypeptide(L)'
;MASTSKKLLPFFLFSIFSFSPISSRRRHYHHYHPLDPLTPSELNIIGSIILRSYAGSNHNLTFHYVGLDEPDKPDILSWLSNHNSTSNPQPRRAFVITRLNKQTHEIILDLSTKSIISDQLYSGHSYPVLTLEEQTVANELPLTHPPFLESIKVRGLNYLMWYVLATLLGDGTVNLYVRPLEGITVVVDLDKVKIKEYYDNLEVPVSKAEDTEYRLSAQKPPFGPHLNGATIMQLDGPGFVIEGHSIRSVTPSLHD
;
A
#
# COMPACT_ATOMS: atom_id res chain seq x y z
N MET A 1 -85.63 -19.39 22.60
CA MET A 1 -85.02 -18.38 23.49
C MET A 1 -83.58 -18.78 23.71
N ALA A 2 -82.66 -17.89 23.36
CA ALA A 2 -81.28 -18.18 22.98
C ALA A 2 -80.36 -18.43 24.19
N SER A 3 -79.52 -19.47 24.08
CA SER A 3 -78.39 -19.76 24.96
C SER A 3 -77.12 -19.20 24.32
N THR A 4 -76.48 -18.25 25.00
CA THR A 4 -75.31 -17.50 24.51
C THR A 4 -74.01 -18.15 24.98
N SER A 5 -73.37 -18.87 24.06
CA SER A 5 -72.02 -19.42 24.22
C SER A 5 -70.97 -18.32 24.17
N LYS A 6 -70.36 -17.99 25.32
CA LYS A 6 -69.22 -17.06 25.41
C LYS A 6 -67.94 -17.76 24.90
N LYS A 7 -67.41 -17.32 23.76
CA LYS A 7 -66.07 -17.72 23.29
C LYS A 7 -65.03 -16.86 24.01
N LEU A 8 -64.16 -17.51 24.80
CA LEU A 8 -62.97 -16.90 25.39
C LEU A 8 -61.90 -16.75 24.29
N LEU A 9 -61.43 -15.52 24.05
CA LEU A 9 -60.30 -15.23 23.18
C LEU A 9 -59.03 -15.14 24.05
N PRO A 10 -57.98 -15.93 23.85
CA PRO A 10 -56.75 -15.80 24.64
C PRO A 10 -55.95 -14.59 24.15
N PHE A 11 -55.74 -13.62 25.06
CA PHE A 11 -54.91 -12.44 24.83
C PHE A 11 -53.43 -12.85 24.95
N PHE A 12 -52.75 -13.07 23.81
CA PHE A 12 -51.29 -13.26 23.80
C PHE A 12 -50.62 -11.89 23.97
N LEU A 13 -50.17 -11.57 25.18
CA LEU A 13 -49.23 -10.49 25.44
C LEU A 13 -47.86 -10.89 24.88
N PHE A 14 -47.53 -10.40 23.67
CA PHE A 14 -46.15 -10.41 23.18
C PHE A 14 -45.33 -9.45 24.05
N SER A 15 -44.70 -9.98 25.10
CA SER A 15 -43.61 -9.29 25.79
C SER A 15 -42.41 -9.26 24.84
N ILE A 16 -42.23 -8.15 24.14
CA ILE A 16 -40.98 -7.87 23.43
C ILE A 16 -39.96 -7.54 24.53
N PHE A 17 -39.26 -8.56 25.02
CA PHE A 17 -38.00 -8.34 25.70
C PHE A 17 -37.02 -7.82 24.66
N SER A 18 -36.94 -6.49 24.55
CA SER A 18 -35.80 -5.81 23.95
C SER A 18 -34.59 -6.17 24.80
N PHE A 19 -33.93 -7.28 24.50
CA PHE A 19 -32.55 -7.48 24.90
C PHE A 19 -31.73 -6.42 24.17
N SER A 20 -31.68 -5.22 24.73
CA SER A 20 -30.60 -4.30 24.47
C SER A 20 -29.35 -5.08 24.88
N PRO A 21 -28.45 -5.46 23.96
CA PRO A 21 -27.15 -5.92 24.40
C PRO A 21 -26.58 -4.73 25.16
N ILE A 22 -26.44 -4.86 26.47
CA ILE A 22 -25.50 -4.05 27.22
C ILE A 22 -24.14 -4.56 26.75
N SER A 23 -23.78 -4.22 25.51
CA SER A 23 -22.38 -4.03 25.18
C SER A 23 -21.97 -2.90 26.09
N SER A 24 -21.29 -3.25 27.18
CA SER A 24 -20.32 -2.34 27.73
C SER A 24 -19.31 -2.09 26.61
N ARG A 25 -19.61 -1.17 25.69
CA ARG A 25 -18.58 -0.37 25.08
C ARG A 25 -17.97 0.37 26.26
N ARG A 26 -17.00 -0.28 26.93
CA ARG A 26 -15.86 0.48 27.40
C ARG A 26 -15.43 1.23 26.15
N ARG A 27 -15.77 2.51 26.08
CA ARG A 27 -15.02 3.43 25.24
C ARG A 27 -13.64 3.42 25.87
N HIS A 28 -12.85 2.39 25.57
CA HIS A 28 -11.42 2.55 25.53
C HIS A 28 -11.25 3.64 24.48
N TYR A 29 -11.13 4.89 24.95
CA TYR A 29 -10.51 5.92 24.17
C TYR A 29 -9.13 5.36 23.87
N HIS A 30 -9.00 4.64 22.76
CA HIS A 30 -7.71 4.36 22.17
C HIS A 30 -7.13 5.74 21.92
N HIS A 31 -6.27 6.16 22.84
CA HIS A 31 -5.47 7.34 22.65
C HIS A 31 -4.60 6.99 21.45
N TYR A 32 -4.92 7.59 20.30
CA TYR A 32 -4.07 7.46 19.13
C TYR A 32 -2.70 7.99 19.52
N HIS A 33 -1.67 7.19 19.32
CA HIS A 33 -0.31 7.67 19.47
C HIS A 33 -0.09 8.75 18.39
N PRO A 34 0.57 9.89 18.70
CA PRO A 34 0.76 10.95 17.71
C PRO A 34 1.48 10.49 16.43
N LEU A 35 2.30 9.44 16.54
CA LEU A 35 3.03 8.80 15.43
C LEU A 35 2.32 7.58 14.83
N ASP A 36 1.06 7.32 15.18
CA ASP A 36 0.30 6.25 14.54
C ASP A 36 0.18 6.54 13.03
N PRO A 37 0.31 5.52 12.15
CA PRO A 37 0.16 5.70 10.71
C PRO A 37 -1.24 6.22 10.36
N LEU A 38 -1.36 6.86 9.20
CA LEU A 38 -2.65 7.31 8.70
C LEU A 38 -3.62 6.13 8.55
N THR A 39 -4.84 6.31 9.07
CA THR A 39 -5.89 5.30 8.94
C THR A 39 -6.53 5.34 7.54
N PRO A 40 -7.18 4.26 7.08
CA PRO A 40 -7.90 4.27 5.80
C PRO A 40 -8.95 5.39 5.69
N SER A 41 -9.62 5.73 6.80
CA SER A 41 -10.58 6.84 6.82
C SER A 41 -9.89 8.19 6.62
N GLU A 42 -8.70 8.38 7.20
CA GLU A 42 -7.91 9.60 7.02
C GLU A 42 -7.41 9.73 5.58
N LEU A 43 -6.92 8.64 4.97
CA LEU A 43 -6.53 8.61 3.56
C LEU A 43 -7.70 8.99 2.64
N ASN A 44 -8.91 8.47 2.90
CA ASN A 44 -10.11 8.83 2.15
C ASN A 44 -10.48 10.32 2.31
N ILE A 45 -10.33 10.87 3.53
CA ILE A 45 -10.56 12.30 3.79
C ILE A 45 -9.54 13.14 3.02
N ILE A 46 -8.26 12.79 3.07
CA ILE A 46 -7.16 13.48 2.37
C ILE A 46 -7.45 13.49 0.87
N GLY A 47 -7.70 12.32 0.28
CA GLY A 47 -8.04 12.20 -1.14
C GLY A 47 -9.25 13.05 -1.52
N SER A 48 -10.31 13.01 -0.70
CA SER A 48 -11.53 13.81 -0.93
C SER A 48 -11.30 15.32 -0.82
N ILE A 49 -10.42 15.78 0.08
CA ILE A 49 -10.08 17.21 0.19
C ILE A 49 -9.32 17.64 -1.06
N ILE A 50 -8.26 16.94 -1.41
CA ILE A 50 -7.39 17.28 -2.54
C ILE A 50 -8.16 17.24 -3.86
N LEU A 51 -8.87 16.15 -4.15
CA LEU A 51 -9.65 16.03 -5.38
C LEU A 51 -10.70 17.14 -5.52
N ARG A 52 -11.34 17.57 -4.42
CA ARG A 52 -12.30 18.69 -4.45
C ARG A 52 -11.63 20.04 -4.68
N SER A 53 -10.47 20.28 -4.06
CA SER A 53 -9.72 21.52 -4.25
C SER A 53 -9.30 21.73 -5.70
N TYR A 54 -9.07 20.65 -6.45
CA TYR A 54 -8.68 20.69 -7.87
C TYR A 54 -9.79 20.23 -8.85
N ALA A 55 -11.04 20.05 -8.38
CA ALA A 55 -12.16 19.50 -9.16
C ALA A 55 -12.60 20.38 -10.35
N GLY A 56 -12.28 21.68 -10.35
CA GLY A 56 -12.58 22.60 -11.45
C GLY A 56 -11.60 22.50 -12.63
N SER A 57 -10.62 21.61 -12.53
CA SER A 57 -9.48 21.55 -13.42
C SER A 57 -9.55 20.24 -14.22
N ASN A 58 -9.57 20.31 -15.55
CA ASN A 58 -9.57 19.13 -16.45
C ASN A 58 -8.19 18.42 -16.44
N HIS A 59 -7.56 18.35 -15.28
CA HIS A 59 -6.16 18.05 -15.11
C HIS A 59 -5.97 16.66 -14.52
N ASN A 60 -4.93 15.98 -14.99
CA ASN A 60 -4.51 14.70 -14.46
C ASN A 60 -3.77 14.97 -13.14
N LEU A 61 -4.40 14.58 -12.01
CA LEU A 61 -3.83 14.67 -10.68
C LEU A 61 -3.38 13.28 -10.23
N THR A 62 -2.12 13.15 -9.84
CA THR A 62 -1.52 11.90 -9.36
C THR A 62 -0.93 12.08 -7.98
N PHE A 63 -1.25 11.17 -7.05
CA PHE A 63 -0.64 11.14 -5.73
C PHE A 63 0.67 10.33 -5.78
N HIS A 64 1.78 10.95 -5.38
CA HIS A 64 3.09 10.27 -5.34
C HIS A 64 3.51 9.92 -3.92
N TYR A 65 3.04 10.68 -2.92
CA TYR A 65 3.26 10.38 -1.52
C TYR A 65 2.09 10.89 -0.68
N VAL A 66 1.66 10.10 0.29
CA VAL A 66 0.69 10.49 1.32
C VAL A 66 1.17 9.89 2.63
N GLY A 67 1.48 10.74 3.60
CA GLY A 67 2.01 10.31 4.89
C GLY A 67 1.59 11.24 6.02
N LEU A 68 1.86 10.78 7.25
CA LEU A 68 1.71 11.62 8.42
C LEU A 68 2.70 12.78 8.31
N ASP A 69 2.23 14.00 8.57
CA ASP A 69 3.12 15.13 8.81
C ASP A 69 3.57 15.03 10.27
N GLU A 70 4.78 14.51 10.48
CA GLU A 70 5.27 14.14 11.81
C GLU A 70 5.32 15.36 12.74
N PRO A 71 4.77 15.25 13.98
CA PRO A 71 4.86 16.33 14.94
C PRO A 71 6.30 16.62 15.35
N ASP A 72 6.55 17.84 15.79
CA ASP A 72 7.88 18.26 16.22
C ASP A 72 8.41 17.39 17.38
N LYS A 73 9.66 16.94 17.24
CA LYS A 73 10.31 16.05 18.21
C LYS A 73 10.23 16.56 19.67
N PRO A 74 10.47 17.85 19.98
CA PRO A 74 10.33 18.35 21.36
C PRO A 74 8.93 18.14 21.93
N ASP A 75 7.89 18.30 21.11
CA ASP A 75 6.51 18.17 21.55
C ASP A 75 6.14 16.71 21.83
N ILE A 76 6.64 15.78 21.01
CA ILE A 76 6.51 14.33 21.27
C ILE A 76 7.21 13.95 22.58
N LEU A 77 8.44 14.43 22.81
CA LEU A 77 9.17 14.13 24.04
C LEU A 77 8.47 14.69 25.28
N SER A 78 7.92 15.90 25.18
CA SER A 78 7.12 16.50 26.26
C SER A 78 5.86 15.67 26.54
N TRP A 79 5.12 15.28 25.50
CA TRP A 79 3.94 14.44 25.59
C TRP A 79 4.24 13.08 26.24
N LEU A 80 5.33 12.40 25.85
CA LEU A 80 5.76 11.13 26.44
C LEU A 80 6.14 11.25 27.91
N SER A 81 6.75 12.37 28.31
CA SER A 81 7.18 12.59 29.70
C SER A 81 6.00 12.87 30.64
N ASN A 82 4.91 13.40 30.11
CA ASN A 82 3.73 13.76 30.88
C ASN A 82 2.71 12.61 30.87
N HIS A 83 2.81 11.76 31.89
CA HIS A 83 1.99 10.58 32.11
C HIS A 83 0.49 10.89 32.31
N ASN A 84 0.13 12.15 32.53
CA ASN A 84 -1.25 12.62 32.70
C ASN A 84 -1.79 13.32 31.45
N SER A 85 -1.04 13.36 30.33
CA SER A 85 -1.51 13.96 29.08
C SER A 85 -2.67 13.16 28.49
N THR A 86 -3.86 13.78 28.43
CA THR A 86 -5.04 13.20 27.75
C THR A 86 -5.21 13.71 26.33
N SER A 87 -4.36 14.65 25.88
CA SER A 87 -4.44 15.29 24.57
C SER A 87 -3.14 15.15 23.79
N ASN A 88 -3.25 15.03 22.47
CA ASN A 88 -2.10 14.98 21.58
C ASN A 88 -1.36 16.33 21.55
N PRO A 89 -0.04 16.33 21.30
CA PRO A 89 0.78 17.53 21.34
C PRO A 89 0.43 18.55 20.26
N GLN A 90 0.00 18.08 19.09
CA GLN A 90 -0.40 18.90 17.95
C GLN A 90 -1.61 18.28 17.24
N PRO A 91 -2.38 19.06 16.46
CA PRO A 91 -3.40 18.52 15.55
C PRO A 91 -2.77 17.49 14.61
N ARG A 92 -3.54 16.46 14.29
CA ARG A 92 -3.07 15.41 13.39
C ARG A 92 -3.07 15.94 11.96
N ARG A 93 -1.87 16.05 11.37
CA ARG A 93 -1.67 16.60 10.03
C ARG A 93 -1.19 15.52 9.05
N ALA A 94 -1.43 15.74 7.77
CA ALA A 94 -0.91 14.89 6.71
C ALA A 94 -0.07 15.71 5.74
N PHE A 95 1.03 15.13 5.27
CA PHE A 95 1.87 15.66 4.22
C PHE A 95 1.63 14.86 2.93
N VAL A 96 1.38 15.58 1.84
CA VAL A 96 1.04 14.99 0.55
C VAL A 96 1.90 15.61 -0.54
N ILE A 97 2.50 14.74 -1.36
CA ILE A 97 3.14 15.15 -2.61
C ILE A 97 2.25 14.68 -3.75
N THR A 98 1.72 15.63 -4.50
CA THR A 98 0.86 15.36 -5.66
C THR A 98 1.45 16.04 -6.89
N ARG A 99 1.26 15.46 -8.08
CA ARG A 99 1.54 16.14 -9.33
C ARG A 99 0.24 16.55 -10.00
N LEU A 100 0.18 17.81 -10.42
CA LEU A 100 -0.92 18.39 -11.16
C LEU A 100 -0.33 19.04 -12.41
N ASN A 101 -0.77 18.63 -13.61
CA ASN A 101 -0.21 19.16 -14.87
C ASN A 101 1.32 19.14 -14.93
N LYS A 102 1.94 18.07 -14.43
CA LYS A 102 3.42 17.88 -14.39
C LYS A 102 4.14 18.79 -13.39
N GLN A 103 3.42 19.63 -12.66
CA GLN A 103 3.94 20.43 -11.57
C GLN A 103 3.77 19.68 -10.26
N THR A 104 4.79 19.71 -9.41
CA THR A 104 4.78 19.03 -8.11
C THR A 104 4.31 19.99 -7.03
N HIS A 105 3.32 19.56 -6.25
CA HIS A 105 2.77 20.29 -5.13
C HIS A 105 3.06 19.55 -3.83
N GLU A 106 3.52 20.30 -2.83
CA GLU A 106 3.69 19.86 -1.45
C GLU A 106 2.58 20.46 -0.59
N ILE A 107 1.72 19.59 -0.06
CA ILE A 107 0.49 19.97 0.62
C ILE A 107 0.51 19.47 2.06
N ILE A 108 0.21 20.37 3.00
CA ILE A 108 -0.02 20.03 4.41
C ILE A 108 -1.51 20.21 4.71
N LEU A 109 -2.14 19.18 5.27
CA LEU A 109 -3.55 19.17 5.65
C LEU A 109 -3.72 18.97 7.15
N ASP A 110 -4.70 19.65 7.74
CA ASP A 110 -5.19 19.33 9.09
C ASP A 110 -6.37 18.36 8.98
N LEU A 111 -6.24 17.17 9.57
CA LEU A 111 -7.27 16.13 9.51
C LEU A 111 -8.42 16.38 10.49
N SER A 112 -8.19 17.18 11.53
CA SER A 112 -9.19 17.55 12.54
C SER A 112 -10.15 18.58 11.96
N THR A 113 -9.62 19.64 11.34
CA THR A 113 -10.44 20.68 10.69
C THR A 113 -10.82 20.34 9.25
N LYS A 114 -10.20 19.30 8.66
CA LYS A 114 -10.42 18.84 7.29
C LYS A 114 -10.14 19.93 6.24
N SER A 115 -9.04 20.66 6.42
CA SER A 115 -8.65 21.79 5.58
C SER A 115 -7.19 21.72 5.18
N ILE A 116 -6.87 22.30 4.01
CA ILE A 116 -5.49 22.51 3.58
C ILE A 116 -4.90 23.68 4.38
N ILE A 117 -3.76 23.44 5.04
CA ILE A 117 -2.99 24.47 5.76
C ILE A 117 -2.03 25.17 4.80
N SER A 118 -1.35 24.39 3.95
CA SER A 118 -0.34 24.87 3.02
C SER A 118 -0.41 24.08 1.72
N ASP A 119 -0.24 24.76 0.60
CA ASP A 119 -0.08 24.19 -0.75
C ASP A 119 1.05 24.97 -1.43
N GLN A 120 2.19 24.32 -1.63
CA GLN A 120 3.39 24.92 -2.19
C GLN A 120 3.77 24.25 -3.50
N LEU A 121 4.00 25.06 -4.53
CA LEU A 121 4.59 24.60 -5.78
C LEU A 121 6.08 24.32 -5.54
N TYR A 122 6.49 23.07 -5.70
CA TYR A 122 7.89 22.68 -5.60
C TYR A 122 8.66 23.18 -6.84
N SER A 123 9.65 24.04 -6.61
CA SER A 123 10.47 24.67 -7.66
C SER A 123 11.90 24.11 -7.74
N GLY A 124 12.21 23.04 -7.02
CA GLY A 124 13.52 22.41 -7.07
C GLY A 124 13.71 21.53 -8.31
N HIS A 125 14.82 20.79 -8.35
CA HIS A 125 15.22 19.99 -9.51
C HIS A 125 14.88 18.50 -9.40
N SER A 126 14.40 18.03 -8.24
CA SER A 126 14.03 16.62 -8.05
C SER A 126 12.61 16.33 -8.52
N TYR A 127 12.33 15.04 -8.68
CA TYR A 127 11.02 14.50 -8.99
C TYR A 127 10.53 13.64 -7.83
N PRO A 128 9.21 13.49 -7.66
CA PRO A 128 8.67 12.62 -6.62
C PRO A 128 8.86 11.14 -6.97
N VAL A 129 8.53 10.28 -6.00
CA VAL A 129 8.59 8.81 -6.18
C VAL A 129 7.66 8.39 -7.31
N LEU A 130 8.11 7.45 -8.16
CA LEU A 130 7.28 6.93 -9.25
C LEU A 130 6.07 6.18 -8.70
N THR A 131 4.91 6.44 -9.29
CA THR A 131 3.70 5.63 -9.04
C THR A 131 3.82 4.27 -9.72
N LEU A 132 2.98 3.32 -9.29
CA LEU A 132 2.92 2.01 -9.95
C LEU A 132 2.35 2.16 -11.36
N GLU A 133 1.35 3.02 -11.51
CA GLU A 133 0.67 3.30 -12.78
C GLU A 133 1.63 3.88 -13.82
N GLU A 134 2.48 4.85 -13.43
CA GLU A 134 3.51 5.39 -14.33
C GLU A 134 4.50 4.31 -14.79
N GLN A 135 4.93 3.44 -13.88
CA GLN A 135 5.84 2.34 -14.21
C GLN A 135 5.18 1.32 -15.14
N THR A 136 3.92 0.95 -14.88
CA THR A 136 3.16 0.04 -15.73
C THR A 136 3.05 0.60 -17.14
N VAL A 137 2.60 1.84 -17.31
CA VAL A 137 2.46 2.46 -18.63
C VAL A 137 3.81 2.59 -19.33
N ALA A 138 4.87 2.97 -18.62
CA ALA A 138 6.21 3.05 -19.18
C ALA A 138 6.72 1.70 -19.71
N ASN A 139 6.46 0.62 -18.99
CA ASN A 139 6.83 -0.75 -19.37
C ASN A 139 6.01 -1.28 -20.55
N GLU A 140 4.80 -0.76 -20.77
CA GLU A 140 3.94 -1.13 -21.89
C GLU A 140 4.32 -0.43 -23.20
N LEU A 141 4.93 0.76 -23.16
CA LEU A 141 5.28 1.53 -24.36
C LEU A 141 6.18 0.76 -25.36
N PRO A 142 7.26 0.05 -24.94
CA PRO A 142 8.08 -0.73 -25.87
C PRO A 142 7.28 -1.80 -26.62
N LEU A 143 6.21 -2.33 -26.03
CA LEU A 143 5.39 -3.42 -26.61
C LEU A 143 4.69 -3.02 -27.91
N THR A 144 4.58 -1.72 -28.17
CA THR A 144 3.95 -1.16 -29.38
C THR A 144 4.93 -0.38 -30.24
N HIS A 145 6.20 -0.34 -29.86
CA HIS A 145 7.22 0.47 -30.53
C HIS A 145 7.89 -0.30 -31.68
N PRO A 146 7.75 0.13 -32.96
CA PRO A 146 8.22 -0.66 -34.09
C PRO A 146 9.73 -1.02 -34.05
N PRO A 147 10.66 -0.10 -33.71
CA PRO A 147 12.07 -0.44 -33.58
C PRO A 147 12.34 -1.52 -32.52
N PHE A 148 11.61 -1.47 -31.39
CA PHE A 148 11.73 -2.49 -30.35
C PHE A 148 11.23 -3.86 -30.84
N LEU A 149 10.10 -3.89 -31.53
CA LEU A 149 9.54 -5.13 -32.10
C LEU A 149 10.47 -5.76 -33.15
N GLU A 150 11.15 -4.95 -33.96
CA GLU A 150 12.18 -5.42 -34.90
C GLU A 150 13.37 -6.04 -34.15
N SER A 151 13.88 -5.37 -33.11
CA SER A 151 14.98 -5.88 -32.28
C SER A 151 14.66 -7.21 -31.59
N ILE A 152 13.43 -7.39 -31.10
CA ILE A 152 12.93 -8.66 -30.54
C ILE A 152 12.90 -9.75 -31.61
N LYS A 153 12.41 -9.42 -32.81
CA LYS A 153 12.31 -10.38 -33.93
C LYS A 153 13.69 -10.84 -34.41
N VAL A 154 14.66 -9.93 -34.53
CA VAL A 154 16.04 -10.26 -34.94
C VAL A 154 16.69 -11.24 -33.97
N ARG A 155 16.44 -11.09 -32.67
CA ARG A 155 16.90 -12.01 -31.61
C ARG A 155 16.14 -13.33 -31.53
N GLY A 156 15.22 -13.59 -32.46
CA GLY A 156 14.44 -14.84 -32.51
C GLY A 156 13.43 -14.98 -31.38
N LEU A 157 13.06 -13.88 -30.71
CA LEU A 157 12.09 -13.88 -29.61
C LEU A 157 10.68 -13.64 -30.16
N ASN A 158 9.67 -14.26 -29.55
CA ASN A 158 8.26 -14.05 -29.89
C ASN A 158 7.72 -12.81 -29.15
N TYR A 159 6.93 -11.95 -29.79
CA TYR A 159 6.37 -10.75 -29.17
C TYR A 159 5.42 -11.06 -27.99
N LEU A 160 4.73 -12.21 -28.01
CA LEU A 160 3.95 -12.72 -26.87
C LEU A 160 4.85 -13.11 -25.68
N MET A 161 6.13 -13.37 -25.92
CA MET A 161 7.13 -13.70 -24.91
C MET A 161 7.61 -12.46 -24.13
N TRP A 162 7.36 -11.25 -24.65
CA TRP A 162 7.77 -9.99 -24.02
C TRP A 162 6.61 -9.17 -23.44
N TYR A 163 5.37 -9.34 -23.94
CA TYR A 163 4.16 -8.80 -23.27
C TYR A 163 4.05 -9.27 -21.81
N VAL A 164 4.81 -10.32 -21.49
CA VAL A 164 5.00 -10.90 -20.17
C VAL A 164 6.28 -10.40 -19.50
N LEU A 165 6.46 -9.08 -19.42
CA LEU A 165 7.32 -8.50 -18.39
C LEU A 165 6.61 -8.36 -17.04
N ALA A 166 5.29 -8.61 -17.00
CA ALA A 166 4.49 -8.46 -15.77
C ALA A 166 3.64 -9.67 -15.36
N THR A 167 3.26 -10.59 -16.25
CA THR A 167 2.41 -11.74 -15.84
C THR A 167 2.64 -12.99 -16.69
N LEU A 168 3.39 -13.98 -16.16
CA LEU A 168 3.28 -15.41 -16.49
C LEU A 168 3.81 -15.91 -17.86
N LEU A 169 5.07 -16.35 -17.90
CA LEU A 169 5.59 -17.44 -18.77
C LEU A 169 5.50 -17.29 -20.30
N GLY A 170 6.67 -17.41 -20.95
CA GLY A 170 6.76 -17.78 -22.37
C GLY A 170 7.78 -18.87 -22.67
N ASP A 171 8.80 -19.06 -21.83
CA ASP A 171 9.80 -20.12 -22.00
C ASP A 171 10.32 -20.58 -20.62
N GLY A 172 9.64 -21.54 -20.00
CA GLY A 172 10.21 -22.41 -18.97
C GLY A 172 10.44 -21.88 -17.54
N THR A 173 10.54 -20.56 -17.28
CA THR A 173 10.85 -20.00 -15.95
C THR A 173 10.17 -18.64 -15.70
N VAL A 174 9.90 -18.30 -14.44
CA VAL A 174 9.49 -16.93 -14.02
C VAL A 174 10.64 -16.06 -13.54
N ASN A 175 11.87 -16.60 -13.48
CA ASN A 175 13.04 -15.85 -13.06
C ASN A 175 13.56 -14.97 -14.19
N LEU A 176 12.89 -13.83 -14.43
CA LEU A 176 13.23 -12.89 -15.49
C LEU A 176 14.64 -12.28 -15.31
N TYR A 177 15.07 -12.06 -14.06
CA TYR A 177 16.32 -11.35 -13.75
C TYR A 177 17.58 -12.08 -14.23
N VAL A 178 17.52 -13.40 -14.42
CA VAL A 178 18.64 -14.19 -14.95
C VAL A 178 18.57 -14.40 -16.47
N ARG A 179 17.56 -13.80 -17.11
CA ARG A 179 17.35 -13.80 -18.57
C ARG A 179 17.21 -12.38 -19.11
N PRO A 180 18.20 -11.51 -18.89
CA PRO A 180 18.13 -10.13 -19.34
C PRO A 180 18.11 -10.04 -20.86
N LEU A 181 17.37 -9.06 -21.37
CA LEU A 181 17.46 -8.64 -22.77
C LEU A 181 18.55 -7.57 -22.87
N GLU A 182 19.76 -8.00 -23.19
CA GLU A 182 20.93 -7.12 -23.22
C GLU A 182 21.03 -6.30 -24.52
N GLY A 183 21.70 -5.15 -24.41
CA GLY A 183 22.03 -4.29 -25.56
C GLY A 183 20.93 -3.34 -26.02
N ILE A 184 19.73 -3.44 -25.46
CA ILE A 184 18.61 -2.54 -25.74
C ILE A 184 18.40 -1.58 -24.57
N THR A 185 18.39 -0.28 -24.87
CA THR A 185 18.06 0.79 -23.94
C THR A 185 16.87 1.57 -24.46
N VAL A 186 15.83 1.69 -23.63
CA VAL A 186 14.65 2.51 -23.92
C VAL A 186 14.54 3.61 -22.89
N VAL A 187 14.53 4.87 -23.34
CA VAL A 187 14.33 6.03 -22.48
C VAL A 187 12.90 6.53 -22.66
N VAL A 188 12.13 6.58 -21.59
CA VAL A 188 10.73 7.03 -21.60
C VAL A 188 10.60 8.38 -20.92
N ASP A 189 9.90 9.31 -21.57
CA ASP A 189 9.42 10.56 -20.97
C ASP A 189 8.04 10.29 -20.35
N LEU A 190 7.99 10.19 -19.02
CA LEU A 190 6.77 9.88 -18.25
C LEU A 190 5.72 11.00 -18.32
N ASP A 191 6.15 12.26 -18.42
CA ASP A 191 5.23 13.40 -18.50
C ASP A 191 4.51 13.45 -19.85
N LYS A 192 5.15 12.96 -20.91
CA LYS A 192 4.56 12.85 -22.25
C LYS A 192 4.05 11.45 -22.57
N VAL A 193 4.31 10.49 -21.69
CA VAL A 193 4.00 9.07 -21.85
C VAL A 193 4.44 8.57 -23.23
N LYS A 194 5.72 8.75 -23.54
CA LYS A 194 6.28 8.32 -24.84
C LYS A 194 7.74 7.92 -24.74
N ILE A 195 8.16 7.04 -25.63
CA ILE A 195 9.57 6.74 -25.84
C ILE A 195 10.25 7.98 -26.41
N LYS A 196 11.28 8.43 -25.72
CA LYS A 196 12.08 9.60 -26.08
C LYS A 196 13.30 9.18 -26.90
N GLU A 197 14.01 8.15 -26.45
CA GLU A 197 15.22 7.64 -27.08
C GLU A 197 15.17 6.10 -27.08
N TYR A 198 15.73 5.51 -28.13
CA TYR A 198 15.82 4.08 -28.32
C TYR A 198 17.21 3.76 -28.86
N TYR A 199 17.91 2.83 -28.21
CA TYR A 199 19.22 2.36 -28.63
C TYR A 199 19.25 0.84 -28.61
N ASP A 200 19.64 0.24 -29.73
CA ASP A 200 19.97 -1.18 -29.82
C ASP A 200 21.42 -1.29 -30.31
N ASN A 201 22.33 -1.48 -29.36
CA ASN A 201 23.77 -1.37 -29.61
C ASN A 201 24.47 -2.73 -29.71
N LEU A 202 23.87 -3.78 -29.15
CA LEU A 202 24.49 -5.10 -29.03
C LEU A 202 23.43 -6.19 -29.16
N GLU A 203 23.65 -7.09 -30.11
CA GLU A 203 22.82 -8.28 -30.26
C GLU A 203 23.42 -9.44 -29.46
N VAL A 204 22.94 -9.63 -28.24
CA VAL A 204 23.32 -10.75 -27.36
C VAL A 204 22.15 -11.74 -27.26
N PRO A 205 22.37 -13.05 -27.47
CA PRO A 205 21.34 -14.06 -27.24
C PRO A 205 20.86 -14.06 -25.79
N VAL A 206 19.54 -14.20 -25.58
CA VAL A 206 18.97 -14.30 -24.23
C VAL A 206 19.39 -15.62 -23.59
N SER A 207 19.79 -15.57 -22.31
CA SER A 207 20.10 -16.76 -21.51
C SER A 207 18.97 -17.79 -21.55
N LYS A 208 19.34 -19.07 -21.43
CA LYS A 208 18.37 -20.18 -21.37
C LYS A 208 17.55 -20.14 -20.08
N ALA A 209 16.36 -20.75 -20.12
CA ALA A 209 15.49 -20.90 -18.96
C ALA A 209 15.86 -22.08 -18.04
N GLU A 210 16.63 -23.02 -18.56
CA GLU A 210 17.02 -24.26 -17.88
C GLU A 210 17.67 -23.96 -16.52
N ASP A 211 17.24 -24.68 -15.48
CA ASP A 211 17.79 -24.61 -14.12
C ASP A 211 17.76 -23.23 -13.43
N THR A 212 16.87 -22.34 -13.87
CA THR A 212 16.71 -20.99 -13.27
C THR A 212 15.48 -20.82 -12.38
N GLU A 213 14.58 -21.81 -12.37
CA GLU A 213 13.30 -21.75 -11.66
C GLU A 213 13.47 -22.02 -10.17
N TYR A 214 12.89 -21.14 -9.35
CA TYR A 214 13.04 -21.18 -7.89
C TYR A 214 11.77 -21.65 -7.18
N ARG A 215 10.62 -21.69 -7.86
CA ARG A 215 9.37 -22.16 -7.27
C ARG A 215 9.38 -23.68 -7.19
N LEU A 216 9.22 -24.20 -5.97
CA LEU A 216 9.19 -25.64 -5.71
C LEU A 216 8.20 -26.40 -6.63
N SER A 217 7.05 -25.80 -6.95
CA SER A 217 6.03 -26.41 -7.82
C SER A 217 6.47 -26.67 -9.26
N ALA A 218 7.54 -26.01 -9.72
CA ALA A 218 8.07 -26.12 -11.08
C ALA A 218 9.48 -26.75 -11.13
N GLN A 219 10.04 -27.10 -9.97
CA GLN A 219 11.32 -27.81 -9.87
C GLN A 219 11.13 -29.31 -9.98
N LYS A 220 12.21 -30.01 -10.35
CA LYS A 220 12.24 -31.48 -10.48
C LYS A 220 13.17 -32.08 -9.42
N PRO A 221 12.92 -33.33 -8.98
CA PRO A 221 13.85 -34.06 -8.12
C PRO A 221 15.25 -34.18 -8.74
N PRO A 222 16.31 -34.36 -7.93
CA PRO A 222 16.27 -34.62 -6.48
C PRO A 222 16.11 -33.35 -5.63
N PHE A 223 15.31 -33.44 -4.57
CA PHE A 223 15.23 -32.42 -3.52
C PHE A 223 16.05 -32.87 -2.31
N GLY A 224 16.78 -31.95 -1.67
CA GLY A 224 17.49 -32.29 -0.45
C GLY A 224 18.42 -31.20 0.08
N PRO A 225 18.95 -31.38 1.30
CA PRO A 225 18.69 -32.51 2.21
C PRO A 225 17.29 -32.48 2.84
N HIS A 226 16.79 -33.64 3.28
CA HIS A 226 15.55 -33.71 4.07
C HIS A 226 15.77 -32.99 5.41
N LEU A 227 14.89 -32.05 5.73
CA LEU A 227 14.91 -31.32 6.99
C LEU A 227 13.84 -31.91 7.93
N ASN A 228 14.24 -32.25 9.16
CA ASN A 228 13.28 -32.66 10.17
C ASN A 228 12.47 -31.45 10.64
N GLY A 229 11.15 -31.60 10.77
CA GLY A 229 10.30 -30.56 11.33
C GLY A 229 10.67 -30.28 12.79
N ALA A 230 10.68 -29.00 13.17
CA ALA A 230 10.83 -28.57 14.56
C ALA A 230 9.59 -27.76 14.96
N THR A 231 9.11 -27.98 16.18
CA THR A 231 7.97 -27.27 16.74
C THR A 231 8.43 -26.42 17.93
N ILE A 232 8.08 -25.14 17.92
CA ILE A 232 8.35 -24.21 19.00
C ILE A 232 7.02 -23.89 19.69
N MET A 233 6.97 -24.03 21.01
CA MET A 233 5.79 -23.71 21.83
C MET A 233 6.18 -22.75 22.95
N GLN A 234 5.44 -21.66 23.10
CA GLN A 234 5.56 -20.71 24.21
C GLN A 234 4.39 -20.95 25.18
N LEU A 235 4.64 -21.70 26.26
CA LEU A 235 3.60 -22.11 27.23
C LEU A 235 2.85 -20.93 27.83
N ASP A 236 3.57 -19.86 28.16
CA ASP A 236 3.03 -18.67 28.82
C ASP A 236 2.70 -17.53 27.82
N GLY A 237 2.72 -17.83 26.52
CA GLY A 237 2.54 -16.85 25.44
C GLY A 237 3.80 -16.04 25.12
N PRO A 238 3.68 -15.02 24.25
CA PRO A 238 4.81 -14.18 23.86
C PRO A 238 5.26 -13.27 25.01
N GLY A 239 6.58 -13.07 25.15
CA GLY A 239 7.18 -12.17 26.15
C GLY A 239 7.02 -10.67 25.85
N PHE A 240 6.08 -10.30 24.98
CA PHE A 240 5.81 -8.93 24.58
C PHE A 240 4.30 -8.67 24.49
N VAL A 241 3.91 -7.42 24.71
CA VAL A 241 2.54 -6.93 24.61
C VAL A 241 2.48 -5.85 23.54
N ILE A 242 1.49 -5.92 22.65
CA ILE A 242 1.22 -4.93 21.61
C ILE A 242 -0.08 -4.21 21.93
N GLU A 243 -0.01 -2.90 22.15
CA GLU A 243 -1.16 -2.01 22.33
C GLU A 243 -1.21 -0.99 21.20
N GLY A 244 -2.06 -1.22 20.20
CA GLY A 244 -2.04 -0.44 18.96
C GLY A 244 -0.72 -0.63 18.22
N HIS A 245 0.06 0.44 18.06
CA HIS A 245 1.42 0.39 17.49
C HIS A 245 2.52 0.48 18.56
N SER A 246 2.18 0.46 19.85
CA SER A 246 3.14 0.45 20.94
C SER A 246 3.50 -0.97 21.33
N ILE A 247 4.80 -1.28 21.36
CA ILE A 247 5.33 -2.59 21.75
C ILE A 247 6.03 -2.46 23.10
N ARG A 248 5.67 -3.30 24.06
CA ARG A 248 6.37 -3.44 25.34
C ARG A 248 6.92 -4.85 25.46
N SER A 249 8.22 -4.97 25.65
CA SER A 249 8.91 -6.25 25.89
C SER A 249 9.45 -6.26 27.31
N VAL A 250 9.47 -7.43 27.95
CA VAL A 250 10.12 -7.59 29.25
C VAL A 250 11.64 -7.61 29.04
N THR A 251 12.37 -6.65 29.60
CA THR A 251 13.83 -6.75 29.69
C THR A 251 14.17 -7.74 30.82
N PRO A 252 14.95 -8.80 30.58
CA PRO A 252 15.43 -9.64 31.68
C PRO A 252 16.33 -8.79 32.59
N SER A 253 16.00 -8.68 33.87
CA SER A 253 16.94 -8.17 34.86
C SER A 253 18.02 -9.24 35.09
N LEU A 254 19.22 -9.02 34.58
CA LEU A 254 20.42 -9.72 35.06
C LEU A 254 20.66 -9.23 36.50
N HIS A 255 20.30 -10.05 37.47
CA HIS A 255 20.83 -9.93 38.82
C HIS A 255 22.19 -10.64 38.82
N ASP A 256 23.27 -9.85 38.84
CA ASP A 256 24.61 -10.29 39.21
C ASP A 256 24.75 -10.33 40.74
#